data_AF-A0A430ABR0-F1
#
_entry.id   AF-A0A430ABR0-F1
#
_cell.length_a   1.000
_cell.length_b   1.000
_cell.length_c   1.000
_cell.angle_alpha   90.00
_cell.angle_beta   90.00
_cell.angle_gamma   90.00
#
_symmetry.space_group_name_H-M   'P 1'
#
loop_
_entity.id
_entity.type
_entity.pdbx_description
1 polymer ?
#
loop_
_entity_poly.entity_id
_entity_poly.type
_entity_poly.pdbx_seq_one_letter_code
_entity_poly.pdbx_strand_id
1 'polypeptide(L)'
;MKLSNGWKIDYGNDDSKFKLFSNTENENEYIVRGSLENGPIISFILSENSIEILETAWQIASVNVNWAKKVITLNEYEESDD
;
A
#
# COMPACT_ATOMS: atom_id res chain seq x y z
N MET A 1 2.51 5.02 -6.64
CA MET A 1 3.90 5.32 -6.21
C MET A 1 4.82 4.22 -6.71
N LYS A 2 6.02 4.53 -7.23
CA LYS A 2 7.04 3.52 -7.58
C LYS A 2 8.13 3.44 -6.50
N LEU A 3 8.42 2.23 -6.04
CA LEU A 3 9.39 1.91 -4.99
C LEU A 3 10.74 1.51 -5.61
N SER A 4 11.81 1.62 -4.84
CA SER A 4 13.20 1.33 -5.28
C SER A 4 13.40 -0.14 -5.69
N ASN A 5 12.64 -1.08 -5.12
CA ASN A 5 12.61 -2.49 -5.51
C ASN A 5 11.75 -2.77 -6.76
N GLY A 6 11.28 -1.72 -7.43
CA GLY A 6 10.52 -1.80 -8.68
C GLY A 6 9.01 -1.99 -8.49
N TRP A 7 8.54 -2.18 -7.25
CA TRP A 7 7.12 -2.28 -6.97
C TRP A 7 6.39 -0.96 -7.23
N LYS A 8 5.15 -1.05 -7.71
CA LYS A 8 4.23 0.07 -7.85
C LYS A 8 3.03 -0.15 -6.95
N ILE A 9 2.62 0.90 -6.24
CA ILE A 9 1.32 0.96 -5.56
C ILE A 9 0.39 1.80 -6.43
N ASP A 10 -0.78 1.25 -6.72
CA ASP A 10 -1.83 1.89 -7.50
C ASP A 10 -3.07 2.05 -6.63
N TYR A 11 -3.46 3.30 -6.41
CA TYR A 11 -4.62 3.68 -5.61
C TYR A 11 -5.23 4.91 -6.28
N GLY A 12 -6.23 4.68 -7.13
CA GLY A 12 -7.00 5.75 -7.79
C GLY A 12 -6.18 6.83 -8.52
N ASN A 13 -4.94 6.53 -8.95
CA ASN A 13 -3.96 7.50 -9.49
C ASN A 13 -3.48 8.61 -8.53
N ASP A 14 -3.67 8.49 -7.21
CA ASP A 14 -3.16 9.45 -6.24
C ASP A 14 -2.00 8.88 -5.41
N ASP A 15 -0.80 9.09 -5.93
CA ASP A 15 0.46 8.67 -5.29
C ASP A 15 0.80 9.49 -4.03
N SER A 16 0.18 10.65 -3.82
CA SER A 16 0.54 11.59 -2.75
C SER A 16 0.10 11.12 -1.36
N LYS A 17 -0.84 10.17 -1.29
CA LYS A 17 -1.37 9.64 -0.03
C LYS A 17 -0.45 8.63 0.66
N PHE A 18 0.63 8.20 0.01
CA PHE A 18 1.54 7.19 0.56
C PHE A 18 2.86 7.80 1.01
N LYS A 19 3.39 7.26 2.10
CA LYS A 19 4.74 7.51 2.60
C LYS A 19 5.52 6.20 2.65
N LEU A 20 6.80 6.29 2.31
CA LEU A 20 7.72 5.17 2.30
C LEU A 20 8.76 5.35 3.40
N PHE A 21 9.01 4.29 4.16
CA PHE A 21 10.05 4.22 5.18
C PHE A 21 10.90 2.98 4.94
N SER A 22 12.20 3.07 5.24
CA SER A 22 13.06 1.88 5.33
C SER A 22 12.73 1.11 6.61
N ASN A 23 12.65 -0.21 6.55
CA ASN A 23 12.55 -1.01 7.76
C ASN A 23 13.92 -1.03 8.47
N THR A 24 13.94 -0.61 9.73
CA THR A 24 15.17 -0.55 10.55
C THR A 24 15.65 -1.92 11.01
N GLU A 25 14.76 -2.92 11.04
CA GLU A 25 15.10 -4.29 11.43
C GLU A 25 15.53 -5.15 10.25
N ASN A 26 15.13 -4.79 9.03
CA ASN A 26 15.51 -5.48 7.79
C ASN A 26 15.68 -4.50 6.62
N GLU A 27 16.92 -4.26 6.21
CA GLU A 27 17.26 -3.29 5.16
C GLU A 27 16.66 -3.61 3.77
N ASN A 28 16.23 -4.85 3.55
CA ASN A 28 15.62 -5.29 2.30
C ASN A 28 14.10 -5.09 2.26
N GLU A 29 13.55 -4.54 3.35
CA GLU A 29 12.13 -4.31 3.50
C GLU A 29 11.80 -2.82 3.58
N TYR A 30 10.63 -2.51 3.05
CA TYR A 30 10.06 -1.18 3.07
C TYR A 30 8.75 -1.19 3.83
N ILE A 31 8.57 -0.21 4.70
CA ILE A 31 7.28 0.04 5.34
C ILE A 31 6.57 1.09 4.50
N VAL A 32 5.41 0.73 3.97
CA VAL A 32 4.54 1.64 3.23
C VAL A 32 3.38 2.01 4.13
N ARG A 33 3.11 3.31 4.28
CA ARG A 33 1.92 3.80 4.98
C ARG A 33 1.12 4.75 4.10
N GLY A 34 -0.13 4.40 3.81
CA GLY A 34 -1.12 5.34 3.28
C GLY A 34 -1.76 6.13 4.42
N SER A 35 -2.04 7.42 4.25
CA SER A 35 -2.69 8.27 5.27
C SER A 35 -3.85 9.06 4.68
N LEU A 36 -4.95 9.14 5.42
CA LEU A 36 -6.01 10.14 5.29
C LEU A 36 -5.93 11.11 6.47
N GLU A 37 -6.76 12.16 6.44
CA GLU A 37 -6.88 13.13 7.53
C GLU A 37 -7.27 12.48 8.88
N ASN A 38 -7.92 11.31 8.85
CA ASN A 38 -8.40 10.60 10.04
C ASN A 38 -7.55 9.39 10.47
N GLY A 39 -6.36 9.19 9.89
CA GLY A 39 -5.48 8.08 10.24
C GLY A 39 -4.93 7.30 9.04
N PRO A 40 -4.19 6.20 9.28
CA PRO A 40 -3.61 5.39 8.21
C PRO A 40 -4.70 4.67 7.41
N ILE A 41 -4.61 4.73 6.08
CA ILE A 41 -5.45 3.97 5.15
C ILE A 41 -5.04 2.51 5.16
N ILE A 42 -3.73 2.28 5.16
CA ILE A 42 -3.12 0.96 5.07
C ILE A 42 -1.66 1.06 5.51
N SER A 43 -1.16 0.02 6.17
CA SER A 43 0.26 -0.16 6.47
C SER A 43 0.68 -1.57 6.08
N PHE A 44 1.77 -1.70 5.33
CA PHE A 44 2.34 -3.01 5.00
C PHE A 44 3.86 -2.96 4.91
N ILE A 45 4.48 -4.10 5.19
CA ILE A 45 5.90 -4.36 4.95
C ILE A 45 6.00 -5.05 3.59
N LEU A 46 6.89 -4.53 2.75
CA LEU A 46 7.13 -5.02 1.41
C LEU A 46 8.59 -5.43 1.25
N SER A 47 8.81 -6.68 0.87
CA SER A 47 10.11 -7.18 0.41
C SER A 47 10.05 -7.51 -1.08
N GLU A 48 11.12 -8.08 -1.62
CA GLU A 48 11.14 -8.59 -2.99
C GLU A 48 10.13 -9.73 -3.20
N ASN A 49 9.90 -10.55 -2.17
CA ASN A 49 9.19 -11.83 -2.29
C ASN A 49 7.99 -11.97 -1.34
N SER A 50 7.74 -10.98 -0.48
CA SER A 50 6.66 -11.02 0.51
C SER A 50 5.99 -9.66 0.66
N ILE A 51 4.71 -9.71 1.02
CA ILE A 51 3.92 -8.56 1.46
C ILE A 51 3.26 -8.96 2.75
N GLU A 52 3.52 -8.23 3.82
CA GLU A 52 2.87 -8.39 5.12
C GLU A 52 2.00 -7.18 5.39
N ILE A 53 0.68 -7.40 5.47
CA ILE A 53 -0.27 -6.34 5.78
C ILE A 53 -0.35 -6.20 7.30
N LEU A 54 0.03 -5.03 7.81
CA LEU A 54 0.00 -4.72 9.24
C LEU A 54 -1.35 -4.13 9.67
N GLU A 55 -1.92 -3.26 8.84
CA GLU A 55 -3.17 -2.56 9.13
C GLU A 55 -3.88 -2.21 7.82
N THR A 56 -5.21 -2.29 7.83
CA THR A 56 -6.08 -1.81 6.75
C THR A 56 -7.23 -1.02 7.36
N ALA A 57 -7.49 0.16 6.82
CA ALA A 57 -8.67 0.94 7.16
C ALA A 57 -9.92 0.31 6.51
N TRP A 58 -11.08 0.54 7.12
CA TRP A 58 -12.35 -0.02 6.66
C TRP A 58 -12.73 0.46 5.26
N GLN A 59 -12.21 1.60 4.81
CA GLN A 59 -12.43 2.15 3.48
C GLN A 59 -11.78 1.32 2.38
N ILE A 60 -10.77 0.49 2.69
CA ILE A 60 -10.15 -0.39 1.70
C ILE A 60 -11.00 -1.64 1.51
N ALA A 61 -11.67 -1.72 0.36
CA ALA A 61 -12.48 -2.88 -0.02
C ALA A 61 -11.62 -4.08 -0.41
N SER A 62 -10.50 -3.86 -1.10
CA SER A 62 -9.60 -4.95 -1.49
C SER A 62 -8.16 -4.52 -1.72
N VAL A 63 -7.25 -5.46 -1.48
CA VAL A 63 -5.83 -5.38 -1.82
C VAL A 63 -5.52 -6.47 -2.84
N ASN A 64 -5.17 -6.07 -4.06
CA ASN A 64 -4.83 -6.98 -5.15
C ASN A 64 -3.34 -6.92 -5.44
N VAL A 65 -2.68 -8.07 -5.49
CA VAL A 65 -1.23 -8.16 -5.70
C VAL A 65 -0.94 -8.86 -7.03
N ASN A 66 -0.31 -8.14 -7.95
CA ASN A 66 0.23 -8.69 -9.18
C ASN A 66 1.76 -8.81 -9.07
N TRP A 67 2.23 -9.99 -8.70
CA TRP A 67 3.66 -10.29 -8.55
C TRP A 67 4.46 -10.15 -9.85
N ALA A 68 3.92 -10.62 -10.97
CA ALA A 68 4.60 -10.58 -12.26
C ALA A 68 4.88 -9.15 -12.74
N LYS A 69 3.97 -8.22 -12.44
CA LYS A 69 4.11 -6.80 -12.76
C LYS A 69 4.67 -5.99 -11.58
N LYS A 70 4.84 -6.61 -10.41
CA LYS A 70 5.12 -5.95 -9.13
C LYS A 70 4.19 -4.77 -8.86
N VAL A 71 2.88 -4.98 -8.98
CA VAL A 71 1.86 -3.94 -8.72
C VAL A 71 0.97 -4.36 -7.57
N ILE A 72 0.78 -3.48 -6.59
CA ILE A 72 -0.24 -3.57 -5.54
C ILE A 72 -1.35 -2.60 -5.91
N THR A 73 -2.57 -3.08 -6.06
CA THR A 73 -3.75 -2.24 -6.31
C THR A 73 -4.64 -2.23 -5.09
N LEU A 74 -4.95 -1.01 -4.62
CA LEU A 74 -5.80 -0.76 -3.46
C LEU A 74 -7.11 -0.15 -3.97
N ASN A 75 -8.23 -0.83 -3.71
CA ASN A 75 -9.55 -0.34 -4.10
C ASN A 75 -10.32 0.07 -2.85
N GLU A 76 -10.98 1.22 -2.92
CA GLU A 76 -11.88 1.67 -1.86
C GLU A 76 -13.27 1.06 -2.02
N TYR A 77 -14.05 1.04 -0.95
CA TYR A 77 -15.49 0.89 -1.08
C TYR A 77 -16.02 2.12 -1.83
N GLU A 78 -16.71 1.90 -2.94
CA GLU A 78 -17.58 2.93 -3.50
C GLU A 78 -18.75 3.07 -2.52
N GLU A 79 -18.85 4.20 -1.82
CA GLU A 79 -20.11 4.57 -1.16
C GLU A 79 -21.14 4.75 -2.27
N SER A 80 -22.04 3.77 -2.40
CA SER A 80 -23.32 3.98 -3.07
C SER A 80 -24.20 4.78 -2.11
N ASP A 81 -24.43 6.05 -2.41
CA ASP A 81 -25.46 6.87 -1.77
C ASP A 81 -26.84 6.26 -2.06
N ASP A 82 -27.32 5.35 -1.20
CA ASP A 82 -28.71 4.87 -1.17
C ASP A 82 -29.54 5.59 -0.09
#